data_AF-A0A3B8MYZ6-F1
#
_entry.id   AF-A0A3B8MYZ6-F1
#
_cell.length_a   1.000
_cell.length_b   1.000
_cell.length_c   1.000
_cell.angle_alpha   90.00
_cell.angle_beta   90.00
_cell.angle_gamma   90.00
#
_symmetry.space_group_name_H-M   'P 1'
#
loop_
_entity.id
_entity.type
_entity.pdbx_description
1 polymer ?
#
loop_
_entity_poly.entity_id
_entity_poly.type
_entity_poly.pdbx_seq_one_letter_code
_entity_poly.pdbx_strand_id
1 'polypeptide(L)' 'VMNLKVHSVDLENGYLLIKGAVPGARGRLVFVRNARKGA' A
#
# COMPACT_ATOMS: atom_id res chain seq x y z
N VAL A 1 4.97 8.84 0.33
CA VAL A 1 3.65 8.94 -0.34
C VAL A 1 2.54 8.75 0.69
N MET A 2 1.37 9.37 0.51
CA MET A 2 0.25 9.29 1.45
C MET A 2 -1.08 9.09 0.71
N ASN A 3 -2.11 8.62 1.42
CA ASN A 3 -3.50 8.50 0.93
C ASN A 3 -3.69 7.59 -0.29
N LEU A 4 -2.86 6.54 -0.43
CA LEU A 4 -3.08 5.52 -1.45
C LEU A 4 -4.29 4.65 -1.09
N LYS A 5 -5.00 4.18 -2.11
CA LYS A 5 -6.16 3.30 -1.92
C LYS A 5 -5.72 1.84 -2.00
N VAL A 6 -6.12 1.05 -1.01
CA VAL A 6 -6.10 -0.42 -1.11
C VAL A 6 -7.15 -0.82 -2.15
N HIS A 7 -6.69 -1.43 -3.24
CA HIS A 7 -7.55 -1.90 -4.31
C HIS A 7 -8.20 -3.24 -3.93
N SER A 8 -7.40 -4.19 -3.48
CA SER A 8 -7.83 -5.50 -3.02
C SER A 8 -6.80 -6.14 -2.08
N VAL A 9 -7.23 -7.17 -1.37
CA VAL A 9 -6.40 -8.01 -0.50
C VAL A 9 -6.55 -9.44 -0.98
N ASP A 10 -5.43 -10.09 -1.26
CA ASP A 10 -5.38 -11.51 -1.59
C ASP A 10 -4.67 -12.22 -0.43
N LEU A 11 -5.46 -12.93 0.38
CA LEU A 11 -4.97 -13.61 1.58
C LEU A 11 -4.30 -14.94 1.25
N GLU A 12 -4.66 -15.58 0.14
CA GLU A 12 -4.09 -16.87 -0.26
C GLU A 12 -2.63 -16.70 -0.67
N ASN A 13 -2.33 -15.63 -1.41
CA ASN A 13 -0.99 -15.31 -1.86
C ASN A 13 -0.27 -14.28 -0.96
N GLY A 14 -0.93 -13.78 0.09
CA GLY A 14 -0.36 -12.80 1.02
C GLY A 14 -0.10 -11.43 0.37
N TYR A 15 -0.88 -11.03 -0.64
CA TYR A 15 -0.70 -9.76 -1.35
C TYR A 15 -1.67 -8.67 -0.89
N LEU A 16 -1.14 -7.44 -0.87
CA LEU A 16 -1.91 -6.22 -0.72
C LEU A 16 -1.76 -5.38 -1.99
N LEU A 17 -2.86 -5.20 -2.73
CA LEU A 17 -2.84 -4.45 -3.98
C LEU A 17 -3.11 -2.96 -3.69
N ILE A 18 -2.16 -2.11 -4.05
CA ILE A 18 -2.23 -0.66 -3.82
C ILE A 18 -2.40 0.05 -5.16
N LYS A 19 -3.41 0.95 -5.26
CA LYS A 19 -3.56 1.80 -6.43
C LYS A 19 -2.56 2.96 -6.38
N GLY A 20 -1.65 3.02 -7.35
CA GLY A 20 -0.72 4.13 -7.54
C GLY A 20 0.75 3.72 -7.35
N ALA A 21 1.63 4.72 -7.22
CA ALA A 21 3.06 4.51 -7.08
C ALA A 21 3.48 4.28 -5.62
N VAL A 22 4.20 3.19 -5.38
CA VAL A 22 4.85 2.89 -4.09
C VAL A 22 6.34 3.27 -4.21
N PRO A 23 6.90 4.02 -3.24
CA PRO A 23 8.28 4.48 -3.31
C PRO A 23 9.28 3.33 -3.12
N GLY A 24 10.42 3.43 -3.79
CA GLY A 24 11.50 2.45 -3.72
C GLY A 24 11.53 1.50 -4.92
N ALA A 25 12.64 0.77 -5.06
CA ALA A 25 12.78 -0.26 -6.08
C ALA A 25 11.94 -1.50 -5.72
N ARG A 26 11.61 -2.33 -6.72
CA ARG A 26 10.91 -3.60 -6.51
C ARG A 26 11.67 -4.50 -5.52
N GLY A 27 10.94 -5.15 -4.61
CA GLY A 27 11.50 -6.09 -3.63
C GLY A 27 12.18 -5.43 -2.42
N ARG A 28 12.02 -4.12 -2.23
CA ARG A 28 12.53 -3.41 -1.06
C ARG A 28 11.47 -3.29 0.04
N LEU A 29 11.95 -3.12 1.27
CA LEU A 29 11.10 -3.00 2.45
C LEU A 29 10.35 -1.67 2.43
N VAL A 30 9.05 -1.73 2.72
CA VAL A 30 8.17 -0.58 2.90
C VAL A 30 7.28 -0.79 4.12
N PHE A 31 6.89 0.30 4.77
CA PHE A 31 5.92 0.26 5.87
C PHE A 31 4.55 0.72 5.38
N VAL A 32 3.54 -0.12 5.60
CA VAL A 32 2.12 0.22 5.35
C VAL A 32 1.49 0.65 6.66
N ARG A 33 0.84 1.81 6.67
CA ARG A 33 0.16 2.39 7.84
C ARG A 33 -1.21 2.92 7.46
N ASN A 34 -2.09 3.05 8.44
CA ASN A 34 -3.39 3.68 8.24
C ASN A 34 -3.22 5.14 7.80
N ALA A 35 -3.99 5.55 6.81
CA ALA A 35 -3.96 6.90 6.29
C ALA A 35 -4.57 7.89 7.29
N ARG A 36 -3.92 9.04 7.50
CA ARG A 36 -4.51 10.18 8.20
C ARG A 36 -5.15 11.10 7.18
N LYS A 37 -6.44 11.35 7.31
CA LYS A 37 -7.18 12.34 6.52
C LYS A 37 -7.49 13.55 7.40
N GLY A 38 -7.58 14.73 6.78
CA GLY A 38 -8.12 15.91 7.46
C GLY A 38 -9.54 15.64 7.95
N ALA A 39 -9.94 16.35 9.02
CA ALA A 39 -11.29 16.26 9.57
C ALA A 39 -12.35 16.61 8.53
#